data_AF-A0A7W0WAS4-F1
#
_entry.id   AF-A0A7W0WAS4-F1
#
_cell.length_a   1.000
_cell.length_b   1.000
_cell.length_c   1.000
_cell.angle_alpha   90.00
_cell.angle_beta   90.00
_cell.angle_gamma   90.00
#
_symmetry.space_group_name_H-M   'P 1'
#
loop_
_entity.id
_entity.type
_entity.pdbx_description
1 polymer ?
#
loop_
_entity_poly.entity_id
_entity_poly.type
_entity_poly.pdbx_seq_one_letter_code
_entity_poly.pdbx_strand_id
1 'polypeptide(L)'
;PRQRLRALTTLVDAGIKASVGMAPILPGLSDRPQQLAEVVKAVRAAGATSVWANLLYLKPGTKEHFLEALARDWPEELERYEQLYTRRAYLPRAEVDPIRDQVRALASEHGVGDRRRQPLAPPREPMQLSLGV
;
A
#
# COMPACT_ATOMS: atom_id res chain seq x y z
N PRO A 1 -5.18 2.73 12.84
CA PRO A 1 -5.50 1.58 11.95
C PRO A 1 -6.92 1.01 12.08
N ARG A 2 -7.43 0.79 13.31
CA ARG A 2 -8.68 0.04 13.56
C ARG A 2 -9.91 0.54 12.79
N GLN A 3 -10.17 1.84 12.76
CA GLN A 3 -11.34 2.39 12.04
C GLN A 3 -11.27 2.16 10.53
N ARG A 4 -10.09 2.27 9.91
CA ARG A 4 -9.90 2.03 8.46
C ARG A 4 -10.13 0.55 8.12
N LEU A 5 -9.66 -0.38 8.97
CA LEU A 5 -9.91 -1.81 8.78
C LEU A 5 -11.38 -2.17 8.98
N ARG A 6 -12.08 -1.52 9.93
CA ARG A 6 -13.53 -1.67 10.07
C ARG A 6 -14.27 -1.22 8.80
N ALA A 7 -13.91 -0.06 8.25
CA ALA A 7 -14.49 0.44 7.01
C ALA A 7 -14.25 -0.53 5.84
N LEU A 8 -13.03 -1.08 5.72
CA LEU A 8 -12.70 -2.11 4.75
C LEU A 8 -13.61 -3.33 4.88
N THR A 9 -13.79 -3.87 6.10
CA THR A 9 -14.68 -5.01 6.35
C THR A 9 -16.11 -4.69 5.93
N THR A 10 -16.64 -3.53 6.32
CA THR A 10 -17.99 -3.10 5.91
C THR A 10 -18.17 -3.05 4.39
N LEU A 11 -17.16 -2.53 3.65
CA LEU A 11 -17.21 -2.49 2.18
C LEU A 11 -17.19 -3.90 1.58
N VAL A 12 -16.27 -4.76 2.05
CA VAL A 12 -16.11 -6.13 1.53
C VAL A 12 -17.34 -6.98 1.82
N ASP A 13 -17.91 -6.88 3.02
CA ASP A 13 -19.11 -7.60 3.42
C ASP A 13 -20.34 -7.16 2.62
N ALA A 14 -20.40 -5.88 2.25
CA ALA A 14 -21.41 -5.36 1.32
C ALA A 14 -21.19 -5.81 -0.14
N GLY A 15 -20.14 -6.58 -0.43
CA GLY A 15 -19.82 -7.07 -1.76
C GLY A 15 -18.96 -6.12 -2.59
N ILE A 16 -18.46 -5.01 -2.04
CA ILE A 16 -17.63 -4.02 -2.76
C ILE A 16 -16.17 -4.51 -2.82
N LYS A 17 -15.55 -4.39 -3.99
CA LYS A 17 -14.13 -4.72 -4.18
C LYS A 17 -13.28 -3.64 -3.53
N ALA A 18 -12.57 -3.98 -2.45
CA ALA A 18 -11.77 -3.02 -1.69
C ALA A 18 -10.37 -3.58 -1.40
N SER A 19 -9.36 -2.75 -1.65
CA SER A 19 -7.94 -3.06 -1.48
C SER A 19 -7.28 -2.11 -0.48
N VAL A 20 -6.10 -2.48 0.02
CA VAL A 20 -5.31 -1.63 0.92
C VAL A 20 -4.01 -1.20 0.25
N GLY A 21 -3.72 0.09 0.34
CA GLY A 21 -2.40 0.64 0.05
C GLY A 21 -1.58 0.77 1.33
N MET A 22 -0.47 0.04 1.40
CA MET A 22 0.58 0.23 2.40
C MET A 22 1.53 1.32 1.89
N ALA A 23 1.14 2.58 2.10
CA ALA A 23 1.93 3.73 1.67
C ALA A 23 1.67 4.97 2.57
N PRO A 24 2.71 5.78 2.86
CA PRO A 24 4.11 5.52 2.53
C PRO A 24 4.74 4.50 3.49
N ILE A 25 5.51 3.56 2.95
CA ILE A 25 6.49 2.79 3.73
C ILE A 25 7.77 3.64 3.85
N LEU A 26 8.33 3.69 5.05
CA LEU A 26 9.50 4.47 5.44
C LEU A 26 10.70 3.52 5.53
N PRO A 27 11.67 3.58 4.60
CA PRO A 27 12.86 2.74 4.65
C PRO A 27 13.56 2.80 6.00
N GLY A 28 13.91 1.66 6.58
CA GLY A 28 14.53 1.56 7.92
C GLY A 28 13.58 1.71 9.10
N LEU A 29 12.46 2.40 8.94
CA LEU A 29 11.56 2.75 10.05
C LEU A 29 10.29 1.90 10.09
N SER A 30 9.71 1.58 8.93
CA SER A 30 8.45 0.84 8.84
C SER A 30 8.44 -0.29 7.80
N ASP A 31 9.61 -0.69 7.32
CA ASP A 31 9.81 -1.73 6.30
C ASP A 31 10.31 -3.08 6.87
N ARG A 32 10.40 -3.22 8.20
CA ARG A 32 10.86 -4.49 8.79
C ARG A 32 9.93 -5.65 8.41
N PRO A 33 10.45 -6.83 8.03
CA PRO A 33 9.66 -7.96 7.56
C PRO A 33 8.49 -8.34 8.48
N GLN A 34 8.73 -8.36 9.79
CA GLN A 34 7.74 -8.72 10.79
C GLN A 34 6.62 -7.66 10.86
N GLN A 35 6.97 -6.37 10.78
CA GLN A 35 5.97 -5.29 10.78
C GLN A 35 5.10 -5.35 9.51
N LEU A 36 5.70 -5.58 8.34
CA LEU A 36 4.96 -5.77 7.10
C LEU A 36 4.01 -6.96 7.18
N ALA A 37 4.47 -8.09 7.72
CA ALA A 37 3.66 -9.29 7.90
C ALA A 37 2.45 -9.03 8.81
N GLU A 38 2.64 -8.34 9.94
CA GLU A 38 1.54 -8.01 10.85
C GLU A 38 0.46 -7.14 10.18
N VAL A 39 0.87 -6.16 9.36
CA VAL A 39 -0.07 -5.35 8.59
C VAL A 39 -0.81 -6.21 7.55
N VAL A 40 -0.09 -7.06 6.80
CA VAL A 40 -0.68 -7.95 5.79
C VAL A 40 -1.71 -8.90 6.42
N LYS A 41 -1.40 -9.50 7.59
CA LYS A 41 -2.33 -10.34 8.34
C LYS A 41 -3.58 -9.57 8.77
N ALA A 42 -3.42 -8.35 9.27
CA ALA A 42 -4.56 -7.51 9.67
C ALA A 42 -5.44 -7.12 8.47
N VAL A 43 -4.82 -6.81 7.34
CA VAL A 43 -5.50 -6.50 6.07
C VAL A 43 -6.25 -7.71 5.52
N ARG A 44 -5.63 -8.90 5.59
CA ARG A 44 -6.27 -10.18 5.26
C ARG A 44 -7.48 -10.44 6.14
N ALA A 45 -7.31 -10.29 7.46
CA ALA A 45 -8.38 -10.52 8.44
C ALA A 45 -9.59 -9.63 8.15
N ALA A 46 -9.35 -8.36 7.80
CA ALA A 46 -10.39 -7.41 7.44
C ALA A 46 -11.07 -7.68 6.07
N GLY A 47 -10.56 -8.63 5.28
CA GLY A 47 -11.20 -9.10 4.04
C GLY A 47 -10.72 -8.42 2.76
N ALA A 48 -9.61 -7.68 2.77
CA ALA A 48 -9.13 -7.01 1.56
C ALA A 48 -9.01 -7.96 0.36
N THR A 49 -9.44 -7.48 -0.81
CA THR A 49 -9.36 -8.23 -2.06
C THR A 49 -7.97 -8.22 -2.67
N SER A 50 -7.16 -7.20 -2.33
CA SER A 50 -5.76 -7.10 -2.70
C SER A 50 -5.02 -6.10 -1.78
N VAL A 51 -3.70 -6.14 -1.80
CA VAL A 51 -2.82 -5.18 -1.13
C VAL A 51 -1.72 -4.74 -2.09
N TRP A 52 -1.34 -3.47 -2.02
CA TRP A 52 -0.19 -2.92 -2.74
C TRP A 52 0.63 -2.04 -1.82
N ALA A 53 1.89 -1.80 -2.18
CA ALA A 53 2.81 -1.01 -1.37
C ALA A 53 3.51 0.07 -2.20
N ASN A 54 3.81 1.18 -1.54
CA ASN A 54 4.69 2.20 -2.09
C ASN A 54 5.51 2.88 -0.99
N LEU A 55 6.70 3.31 -1.36
CA LEU A 55 7.59 4.00 -0.44
C LEU A 55 7.26 5.50 -0.39
N LEU A 56 7.85 6.16 0.60
CA LEU A 56 7.77 7.59 0.80
C LEU A 56 8.17 8.38 -0.46
N TYR A 57 7.35 9.37 -0.76
CA TYR A 57 7.59 10.38 -1.80
C TYR A 57 7.79 11.73 -1.12
N LEU A 58 8.92 12.38 -1.40
CA LEU A 58 9.30 13.67 -0.81
C LEU A 58 9.50 14.73 -1.90
N LYS A 59 8.42 15.44 -2.25
CA LYS A 59 8.51 16.60 -3.14
C LYS A 59 9.28 17.76 -2.47
N PRO A 60 9.91 18.66 -3.26
CA PRO A 60 10.44 19.91 -2.74
C PRO A 60 9.39 20.67 -1.90
N GLY A 61 9.81 21.26 -0.79
CA GLY A 61 8.95 21.94 0.19
C GLY A 61 8.43 21.00 1.29
N THR A 62 8.11 19.74 0.96
CA THR A 62 7.72 18.73 1.99
C THR A 62 8.93 18.00 2.54
N LYS A 63 9.98 17.86 1.72
CA LYS A 63 11.23 17.18 2.09
C LYS A 63 11.89 17.83 3.30
N GLU A 64 12.00 19.15 3.30
CA GLU A 64 12.69 19.93 4.32
C GLU A 64 12.00 19.74 5.68
N HIS A 65 10.68 19.91 5.72
CA HIS A 65 9.89 19.65 6.92
C HIS A 65 9.95 18.21 7.41
N PHE A 66 9.99 17.23 6.49
CA PHE A 66 10.15 15.83 6.86
C PHE A 66 11.53 15.57 7.47
N LEU A 67 12.60 16.09 6.87
CA LEU A 67 13.96 15.92 7.38
C LEU A 67 14.17 16.66 8.71
N GLU A 68 13.57 17.83 8.91
CA GLU A 68 13.57 18.54 10.19
C GLU A 68 12.88 17.71 11.30
N ALA A 69 11.74 17.11 10.99
CA ALA A 69 11.05 16.21 11.93
C ALA A 69 11.88 14.94 12.19
N LEU A 70 12.46 14.36 11.14
CA LEU A 70 13.31 13.18 11.26
C LEU A 70 14.55 13.45 12.12
N ALA A 71 15.22 14.59 11.94
CA ALA A 71 16.37 14.99 12.73
C ALA A 71 16.05 15.11 14.24
N ARG A 72 14.81 15.47 14.57
CA ARG A 72 14.37 15.59 15.97
C ARG A 72 13.98 14.23 16.56
N ASP A 73 13.25 13.42 15.81
CA ASP A 73 12.56 12.23 16.34
C ASP A 73 13.35 10.93 16.09
N TRP A 74 14.17 10.87 15.03
CA TRP A 74 15.06 9.76 14.63
C TRP A 74 16.39 10.30 14.04
N PRO A 75 17.22 10.99 14.83
CA PRO A 75 18.46 11.59 14.36
C PRO A 75 19.42 10.60 13.68
N GLU A 76 19.39 9.33 14.08
CA GLU A 76 20.20 8.25 13.52
C GLU A 76 19.85 7.89 12.07
N GLU A 77 18.64 8.18 11.60
CA GLU A 77 18.22 7.92 10.21
C GLU A 77 18.42 9.14 9.30
N LEU A 78 18.78 10.32 9.84
CA LEU A 78 18.85 11.56 9.08
C LEU A 78 19.80 11.46 7.89
N GLU A 79 21.04 11.06 8.13
CA GLU A 79 22.07 10.95 7.09
C GLU A 79 21.63 10.02 5.96
N ARG A 80 21.03 8.88 6.31
CA ARG A 80 20.51 7.92 5.34
C ARG A 80 19.41 8.54 4.48
N TYR A 81 18.46 9.24 5.08
CA TYR A 81 17.37 9.87 4.33
C TYR A 81 17.85 11.03 3.45
N GLU A 82 18.83 11.81 3.89
CA GLU A 82 19.46 12.84 3.07
C GLU A 82 20.12 12.25 1.81
N GLN A 83 20.81 11.12 1.94
CA GLN A 83 21.41 10.38 0.81
C GLN A 83 20.35 9.75 -0.11
N LEU A 84 19.32 9.13 0.48
CA LEU A 84 18.21 8.52 -0.26
C LEU A 84 17.46 9.56 -1.11
N TYR A 85 17.23 10.76 -0.59
CA TYR A 85 16.40 11.79 -1.22
C TYR A 85 17.18 13.01 -1.74
N THR A 86 18.52 12.97 -1.86
CA THR A 86 19.36 14.15 -2.17
C THR A 86 18.83 14.99 -3.34
N ARG A 87 18.65 14.37 -4.52
CA ARG A 87 18.22 15.03 -5.77
C ARG A 87 16.96 14.44 -6.37
N ARG A 88 16.15 13.75 -5.57
CA ARG A 88 14.99 12.99 -6.06
C ARG A 88 13.87 12.98 -5.06
N ALA A 89 12.66 13.06 -5.58
CA ALA A 89 11.44 12.97 -4.77
C ALA A 89 10.93 11.53 -4.66
N TYR A 90 11.19 10.71 -5.69
CA TYR A 90 10.95 9.26 -5.68
C TYR A 90 12.27 8.50 -5.55
N LEU A 91 12.23 7.40 -4.82
CA LEU A 91 13.32 6.45 -4.80
C LEU A 91 13.36 5.63 -6.10
N PRO A 92 14.57 5.23 -6.56
CA PRO A 92 14.68 4.42 -7.76
C PRO A 92 14.06 3.04 -7.53
N ARG A 93 13.70 2.36 -8.63
CA ARG A 93 13.09 1.02 -8.60
C ARG A 93 13.89 0.01 -7.80
N ALA A 94 15.22 0.08 -7.84
CA ALA A 94 16.11 -0.80 -7.07
C ALA A 94 15.85 -0.73 -5.54
N GLU A 95 15.40 0.41 -5.01
CA GLU A 95 15.04 0.57 -3.59
C GLU A 95 13.57 0.20 -3.32
N VAL A 96 12.70 0.44 -4.31
CA VAL A 96 11.24 0.30 -4.17
C VAL A 96 10.79 -1.15 -4.37
N ASP A 97 11.33 -1.82 -5.38
CA ASP A 97 10.87 -3.13 -5.82
C ASP A 97 11.09 -4.23 -4.77
N PRO A 98 12.23 -4.30 -4.04
CA PRO A 98 12.41 -5.30 -2.98
C PRO A 98 11.30 -5.27 -1.92
N ILE A 99 10.91 -4.07 -1.45
CA ILE A 99 9.85 -3.91 -0.46
C ILE A 99 8.48 -4.27 -1.07
N ARG A 100 8.22 -3.87 -2.32
CA ARG A 100 6.97 -4.24 -3.01
C ARG A 100 6.85 -5.74 -3.21
N ASP A 101 7.93 -6.40 -3.61
CA ASP A 101 7.97 -7.83 -3.83
C ASP A 101 7.84 -8.57 -2.50
N GLN A 102 8.44 -8.07 -1.42
CA GLN A 102 8.23 -8.60 -0.08
C GLN A 102 6.77 -8.50 0.38
N VAL A 103 6.12 -7.35 0.17
CA VAL A 103 4.68 -7.21 0.49
C VAL A 103 3.84 -8.15 -0.38
N ARG A 104 4.19 -8.31 -1.66
CA ARG A 104 3.52 -9.26 -2.57
C ARG A 104 3.69 -10.71 -2.11
N ALA A 105 4.89 -11.09 -1.69
CA ALA A 105 5.19 -12.42 -1.17
C ALA A 105 4.39 -12.70 0.11
N LEU A 106 4.42 -11.78 1.08
CA LEU A 106 3.64 -11.89 2.32
C LEU A 106 2.13 -11.94 2.04
N ALA A 107 1.65 -11.15 1.07
CA ALA A 107 0.25 -11.16 0.66
C ALA A 107 -0.15 -12.52 0.09
N SER A 108 0.71 -13.13 -0.73
CA SER A 108 0.49 -14.48 -1.25
C SER A 108 0.54 -15.53 -0.14
N GLU A 109 1.54 -15.47 0.74
CA GLU A 109 1.73 -16.39 1.88
C GLU A 109 0.53 -16.39 2.83
N HIS A 110 0.01 -15.20 3.17
CA HIS A 110 -1.15 -15.05 4.05
C HIS A 110 -2.49 -15.11 3.30
N GLY A 111 -2.47 -15.40 1.99
CA GLY A 111 -3.67 -15.63 1.18
C GLY A 111 -4.55 -14.39 0.97
N VAL A 112 -3.98 -13.19 0.92
CA VAL A 112 -4.72 -11.98 0.50
C VAL A 112 -5.23 -12.17 -0.92
N GLY A 113 -6.54 -12.01 -1.09
CA GLY A 113 -7.23 -12.28 -2.35
C GLY A 113 -8.73 -12.13 -2.19
N ASP A 114 -9.41 -11.95 -3.32
CA ASP A 114 -10.86 -11.75 -3.35
C ASP A 114 -11.62 -12.98 -2.85
N ARG A 115 -12.32 -12.83 -1.73
CA ARG A 115 -13.15 -13.88 -1.09
C ARG A 115 -14.58 -13.42 -0.85
N ARG A 116 -15.03 -12.37 -1.55
CA ARG A 116 -16.39 -11.83 -1.41
C ARG A 116 -17.41 -12.89 -1.80
N ARG A 117 -18.40 -13.15 -0.93
CA ARG A 117 -19.45 -14.16 -1.17
C ARG A 117 -20.40 -13.76 -2.29
N GLN A 118 -20.76 -12.48 -2.34
CA GLN A 118 -21.64 -11.91 -3.36
C GLN A 118 -21.02 -10.63 -3.90
N PRO A 119 -20.18 -10.69 -4.95
CA PRO A 119 -19.59 -9.51 -5.54
C PRO A 119 -20.68 -8.57 -6.08
N LEU A 120 -20.65 -7.29 -5.66
CA LEU A 120 -21.32 -6.22 -6.38
C LEU A 120 -20.62 -6.07 -7.73
N ALA A 121 -21.34 -6.42 -8.80
CA ALA A 121 -20.93 -6.19 -10.16
C ALA A 121 -21.82 -5.10 -10.77
N PRO A 122 -21.27 -4.18 -11.59
CA PRO A 122 -22.09 -3.31 -12.39
C PRO A 122 -22.99 -4.16 -13.31
N PRO A 123 -24.19 -3.68 -13.67
CA PRO A 123 -24.98 -4.32 -14.70
C PRO A 123 -24.13 -4.46 -15.97
N ARG A 124 -24.27 -5.59 -16.68
CA ARG A 124 -23.55 -5.80 -17.93
C ARG A 124 -23.90 -4.66 -18.88
N GLU A 125 -22.89 -4.00 -19.44
CA GLU A 125 -23.11 -3.02 -20.50
C GLU A 125 -23.88 -3.72 -21.64
N PRO A 126 -24.93 -3.10 -22.19
CA PRO A 126 -25.62 -3.65 -23.33
C PRO A 126 -24.62 -3.81 -24.47
N MET A 127 -24.44 -5.04 -24.94
CA MET A 127 -23.55 -5.33 -26.05
C MET A 127 -24.17 -4.70 -27.30
N GLN A 128 -23.58 -3.61 -27.81
CA GLN A 128 -24.06 -2.98 -29.03
C GLN A 128 -23.88 -3.96 -30.19
N LEU A 129 -24.98 -4.55 -30.64
CA LEU A 129 -24.98 -5.40 -31.83
C LEU A 129 -24.64 -4.52 -33.04
N SER A 130 -23.61 -4.89 -33.79
CA SER A 130 -23.31 -4.24 -35.06
C SER A 130 -24.50 -4.46 -35.99
N LEU A 131 -25.10 -3.37 -36.47
CA LEU A 131 -26.08 -3.44 -37.54
C LEU A 131 -25.36 -3.99 -38.77
N GLY A 132 -25.80 -5.17 -39.24
CA GLY A 132 -25.27 -5.79 -40.45
C GLY A 132 -25.42 -4.83 -41.63
N VAL A 133 -24.35 -4.68 -42.39
CA VAL A 133 -24.30 -3.89 -43.64
C VAL A 133 -25.06 -4.62 -44.74
#